data_AF-A0A932DMH9-F1
#
_entry.id   AF-A0A932DMH9-F1
#
_cell.length_a   1.000
_cell.length_b   1.000
_cell.length_c   1.000
_cell.angle_alpha   90.00
_cell.angle_beta   90.00
_cell.angle_gamma   90.00
#
_symmetry.space_group_name_H-M   'P 1'
#
loop_
_entity.id
_entity.type
_entity.pdbx_description
1 polymer ?
#
loop_
_entity_poly.entity_id
_entity_poly.type
_entity_poly.pdbx_seq_one_letter_code
_entity_poly.pdbx_strand_id
1 'polypeptide(L)'
;MLEAQNLPPASESRDADARHPAASRSRKAMFWLVRAAAVLLAVGGVTFIILAARKTIAPAKSSVEILAQLKAEVIPEENSPTGYGPAFNYAGYENLLEWNRLYAVDRAWAANFEAQDVTLPCCGFAVPSADESKNCGCGHHQALYGLSKKLLNGGYDREQTQTEIRRWTAYVFPQETLKAELERRALTDPEINRALEELKEKGEC
;
A
#
# COMPACT_ATOMS: atom_id res chain seq x y z
N MET A 1 32.79 -46.69 -4.02
CA MET A 1 32.43 -47.57 -2.89
C MET A 1 31.17 -46.97 -2.28
N LEU A 2 29.98 -47.46 -2.66
CA LEU A 2 29.30 -48.65 -2.10
C LEU A 2 28.93 -48.38 -0.63
N GLU A 3 27.70 -48.51 -0.12
CA GLU A 3 26.54 -49.38 -0.42
C GLU A 3 25.30 -48.77 0.28
N ALA A 4 24.14 -48.67 -0.39
CA ALA A 4 22.97 -49.58 -0.31
C ALA A 4 22.37 -49.73 1.11
N GLN A 5 21.20 -49.13 1.40
CA GLN A 5 19.87 -49.75 1.30
C GLN A 5 19.76 -51.15 1.91
N ASN A 6 18.86 -51.35 2.88
CA ASN A 6 17.90 -52.46 2.90
C ASN A 6 17.06 -52.49 4.19
N LEU A 7 15.76 -52.23 4.05
CA LEU A 7 14.71 -52.72 4.94
C LEU A 7 14.25 -54.08 4.40
N PRO A 8 14.19 -55.15 5.22
CA PRO A 8 13.58 -56.41 4.80
C PRO A 8 12.07 -56.46 5.07
N PRO A 9 11.34 -57.35 4.36
CA PRO A 9 9.88 -57.38 4.30
C PRO A 9 9.23 -58.54 5.09
N ALA A 10 7.91 -58.58 4.94
CA ALA A 10 6.87 -59.45 5.50
C ALA A 10 7.11 -60.98 5.51
N SER A 11 6.35 -61.66 6.38
CA SER A 11 5.62 -62.92 6.09
C SER A 11 4.56 -63.13 7.19
N GLU A 12 3.26 -63.29 6.92
CA GLU A 12 2.50 -64.35 6.23
C GLU A 12 2.06 -65.51 7.13
N SER A 13 0.82 -65.96 6.87
CA SER A 13 0.24 -67.29 7.18
C SER A 13 -0.29 -67.47 8.63
N ARG A 14 -1.39 -68.18 8.91
CA ARG A 14 -2.25 -69.08 8.12
C ARG A 14 -3.45 -69.56 8.99
N ASP A 15 -4.51 -70.00 8.31
CA ASP A 15 -5.42 -71.15 8.59
C ASP A 15 -6.14 -71.24 9.96
N ALA A 16 -7.48 -71.34 10.03
CA ALA A 16 -8.34 -72.55 9.85
C ALA A 16 -9.30 -72.57 11.08
N ASP A 17 -10.50 -73.13 11.16
CA ASP A 17 -11.47 -73.76 10.26
C ASP A 17 -12.78 -73.93 11.08
N ALA A 18 -13.91 -74.02 10.38
CA ALA A 18 -15.26 -74.52 10.72
C ALA A 18 -15.81 -74.58 12.17
N ARG A 19 -17.05 -74.07 12.34
CA ARG A 19 -18.25 -74.88 12.70
C ARG A 19 -19.56 -74.07 12.75
N HIS A 20 -20.60 -74.56 12.05
CA HIS A 20 -22.02 -74.18 12.24
C HIS A 20 -22.61 -74.84 13.50
N PRO A 21 -23.62 -74.22 14.13
CA PRO A 21 -25.00 -74.66 13.87
C PRO A 21 -26.03 -73.52 13.82
N ALA A 22 -27.17 -73.82 13.19
CA ALA A 22 -28.33 -72.96 13.04
C ALA A 22 -29.15 -72.85 14.35
N ALA A 23 -29.72 -71.66 14.62
CA ALA A 23 -30.97 -71.55 15.38
C ALA A 23 -31.68 -70.21 15.10
N SER A 24 -32.99 -70.34 15.00
CA SER A 24 -34.02 -69.40 14.55
C SER A 24 -34.44 -68.32 15.56
N ARG A 25 -35.18 -67.31 15.03
CA ARG A 25 -36.07 -66.33 15.71
C ARG A 25 -35.31 -65.21 16.46
N SER A 26 -35.61 -63.93 16.28
CA SER A 26 -36.93 -63.30 16.30
C SER A 26 -36.92 -61.99 15.51
N ARG A 27 -37.93 -61.83 14.65
CA ARG A 27 -38.31 -60.57 13.99
C ARG A 27 -38.74 -59.56 15.08
N LYS A 28 -38.29 -58.30 15.00
CA LYS A 28 -39.05 -57.05 15.27
C LYS A 28 -38.32 -55.89 16.01
N ALA A 29 -37.06 -56.00 16.42
CA ALA A 29 -36.46 -54.93 17.25
C ALA A 29 -35.48 -53.97 16.55
N MET A 30 -35.22 -54.11 15.24
CA MET A 30 -34.12 -53.40 14.56
C MET A 30 -34.56 -52.57 13.35
N PHE A 31 -35.78 -52.03 13.37
CA PHE A 31 -36.20 -51.01 12.39
C PHE A 31 -36.31 -49.59 13.00
N TRP A 32 -36.15 -49.45 14.32
CA TRP A 32 -36.29 -48.16 15.00
C TRP A 32 -34.98 -47.37 15.18
N LEU A 33 -33.80 -47.97 15.00
CA LEU A 33 -32.53 -47.26 15.15
C LEU A 33 -31.98 -46.65 13.86
N VAL A 34 -32.48 -47.05 12.68
CA VAL A 34 -32.02 -46.49 11.39
C VAL A 34 -32.78 -45.23 10.98
N ARG A 35 -33.98 -44.98 11.52
CA ARG A 35 -34.76 -43.75 11.21
C ARG A 35 -34.46 -42.56 12.11
N ALA A 36 -33.86 -42.76 13.29
CA ALA A 36 -33.47 -41.64 14.17
C ALA A 36 -32.23 -40.87 13.67
N ALA A 37 -31.33 -41.53 12.93
CA ALA A 37 -30.13 -40.88 12.38
C ALA A 37 -30.42 -39.98 11.15
N ALA A 38 -31.51 -40.24 10.41
CA ALA A 38 -31.85 -39.47 9.22
C ALA A 38 -32.60 -38.15 9.52
N VAL A 39 -33.29 -38.04 10.67
CA VAL A 39 -34.06 -36.83 11.02
C VAL A 39 -33.20 -35.78 11.74
N LEU A 40 -32.19 -36.19 12.50
CA LEU A 40 -31.27 -35.25 13.15
C LEU A 40 -30.31 -34.55 12.16
N LEU A 41 -30.05 -35.15 11.00
CA LEU A 41 -29.31 -34.50 9.90
C LEU A 41 -30.17 -33.55 9.06
N ALA A 42 -31.50 -33.68 9.09
CA ALA A 42 -32.40 -32.82 8.32
C ALA A 42 -32.80 -31.52 9.06
N VAL A 43 -32.79 -31.51 10.40
CA VAL A 43 -33.16 -30.31 11.18
C VAL A 43 -31.95 -29.51 11.66
N GLY A 44 -30.79 -30.17 11.91
CA GLY A 44 -29.56 -29.46 12.31
C GLY A 44 -28.80 -28.80 11.14
N GLY A 45 -28.99 -29.27 9.91
CA GLY A 45 -28.28 -28.75 8.73
C GLY A 45 -28.88 -27.46 8.15
N VAL A 46 -30.16 -27.18 8.41
CA VAL A 46 -30.86 -26.02 7.81
C VAL A 46 -30.73 -24.75 8.67
N THR A 47 -30.51 -24.87 9.97
CA THR A 47 -30.29 -23.70 10.85
C THR A 47 -28.85 -23.17 10.82
N PHE A 48 -27.87 -24.00 10.46
CA PHE A 48 -26.46 -23.54 10.37
C PHE A 48 -26.12 -22.83 9.04
N ILE A 49 -26.93 -23.02 7.99
CA ILE A 49 -26.68 -22.39 6.67
C ILE A 49 -27.08 -20.90 6.66
N ILE A 50 -27.98 -20.45 7.55
CA ILE A 50 -28.40 -19.05 7.58
C ILE A 50 -27.47 -18.16 8.44
N LEU A 51 -26.68 -18.73 9.36
CA LEU A 51 -25.76 -17.96 10.22
C LEU A 51 -24.34 -17.80 9.66
N ALA A 52 -23.92 -18.59 8.68
CA ALA A 52 -22.61 -18.44 8.04
C ALA A 52 -22.58 -17.38 6.91
N ALA A 53 -23.75 -16.90 6.46
CA ALA A 53 -23.88 -15.95 5.34
C ALA A 53 -23.92 -14.48 5.78
N ARG A 54 -23.65 -14.18 7.06
CA ARG A 54 -23.30 -12.82 7.51
C ARG A 54 -21.81 -12.76 7.83
N LYS A 55 -20.96 -13.03 6.84
CA LYS A 55 -19.77 -12.17 6.73
C LYS A 55 -20.34 -10.77 6.57
N THR A 56 -20.28 -9.99 7.65
CA THR A 56 -20.44 -8.55 7.60
C THR A 56 -19.44 -8.06 6.57
N ILE A 57 -19.89 -7.93 5.33
CA ILE A 57 -19.21 -7.13 4.32
C ILE A 57 -19.23 -5.76 4.96
N ALA A 58 -18.11 -5.36 5.57
CA ALA A 58 -17.93 -3.98 5.95
C ALA A 58 -18.30 -3.15 4.71
N PRO A 59 -19.17 -2.13 4.82
CA PRO A 59 -19.54 -1.34 3.66
C PRO A 59 -18.24 -0.92 2.97
N ALA A 60 -18.14 -1.22 1.67
CA ALA A 60 -17.01 -0.75 0.88
C ALA A 60 -16.94 0.76 1.09
N LYS A 61 -15.76 1.27 1.46
CA LYS A 61 -15.55 2.71 1.65
C LYS A 61 -16.04 3.43 0.40
N SER A 62 -16.79 4.51 0.60
CA SER A 62 -17.19 5.38 -0.51
C SER A 62 -15.96 5.98 -1.18
N SER A 63 -16.12 6.40 -2.44
CA SER A 63 -15.04 7.04 -3.21
C SER A 63 -14.45 8.26 -2.49
N VAL A 64 -15.29 9.01 -1.77
CA VAL A 64 -14.88 10.16 -0.94
C VAL A 64 -14.05 9.72 0.26
N GLU A 65 -14.43 8.64 0.95
CA GLU A 65 -13.66 8.12 2.08
C GLU A 65 -12.31 7.54 1.64
N ILE A 66 -12.26 6.87 0.49
CA ILE A 66 -11.00 6.39 -0.10
C ILE A 66 -10.07 7.56 -0.40
N LEU A 67 -10.60 8.62 -1.03
CA LEU A 67 -9.80 9.79 -1.39
C LEU A 67 -9.33 10.57 -0.17
N ALA A 68 -10.21 10.76 0.83
CA ALA A 68 -9.86 11.41 2.08
C ALA A 68 -8.77 10.65 2.85
N GLN A 69 -8.88 9.32 2.92
CA GLN A 69 -7.83 8.48 3.51
C GLN A 69 -6.52 8.62 2.73
N LEU A 70 -6.58 8.54 1.39
CA LEU A 70 -5.39 8.63 0.56
C LEU A 70 -4.68 9.96 0.76
N LYS A 71 -5.44 11.07 0.78
CA LYS A 71 -4.92 12.40 1.08
C LYS A 71 -4.20 12.46 2.42
N ALA A 72 -4.81 11.92 3.48
CA ALA A 72 -4.19 11.90 4.81
C ALA A 72 -2.91 11.03 4.86
N GLU A 73 -2.78 10.03 3.98
CA GLU A 73 -1.59 9.18 3.90
C GLU A 73 -0.42 9.85 3.15
N VAL A 74 -0.70 10.59 2.07
CA VAL A 74 0.35 11.01 1.11
C VAL A 74 0.60 12.51 1.06
N ILE A 75 -0.35 13.34 1.49
CA ILE A 75 -0.23 14.80 1.46
C ILE A 75 0.11 15.28 2.87
N PRO A 76 1.25 15.98 3.06
CA PRO A 76 1.54 16.62 4.34
C PRO A 76 0.43 17.60 4.77
N GLU A 77 0.06 17.57 6.04
CA GLU A 77 -0.97 18.46 6.59
C GLU A 77 -0.50 19.92 6.62
N GLU A 78 -1.42 20.86 6.38
CA GLU A 78 -1.16 22.30 6.49
C GLU A 78 -0.60 22.66 7.87
N ASN A 79 0.48 23.44 7.90
CA ASN A 79 1.23 23.84 9.10
C ASN A 79 1.93 22.70 9.85
N SER A 80 1.93 21.47 9.33
CA SER A 80 2.71 20.40 9.95
C SER A 80 4.21 20.70 9.89
N PRO A 81 4.98 20.43 10.97
CA PRO A 81 6.39 20.77 11.03
C PRO A 81 7.25 19.83 10.17
N THR A 82 8.37 20.34 9.67
CA THR A 82 9.44 19.51 9.12
C THR A 82 10.57 19.34 10.14
N GLY A 83 11.46 18.36 9.91
CA GLY A 83 12.64 18.17 10.74
C GLY A 83 13.75 19.21 10.54
N TYR A 84 13.60 20.12 9.57
CA TYR A 84 14.65 21.06 9.14
C TYR A 84 14.20 22.53 9.19
N GLY A 85 13.06 22.82 9.84
CA GLY A 85 12.63 24.17 10.18
C GLY A 85 11.28 24.57 9.59
N PRO A 86 11.15 24.80 8.27
CA PRO A 86 9.91 25.21 7.62
C PRO A 86 8.75 24.26 7.92
N ALA A 87 7.54 24.78 8.11
CA ALA A 87 6.33 23.98 8.13
C ALA A 87 5.74 23.89 6.71
N PHE A 88 4.86 22.90 6.46
CA PHE A 88 4.12 22.81 5.21
C PHE A 88 3.02 23.88 5.14
N ASN A 89 3.42 25.11 4.83
CA ASN A 89 2.57 26.28 4.64
C ASN A 89 3.24 27.28 3.68
N TYR A 90 2.53 28.37 3.36
CA TYR A 90 3.06 29.42 2.48
C TYR A 90 4.35 30.05 3.00
N ALA A 91 4.44 30.31 4.32
CA ALA A 91 5.66 30.86 4.91
C ALA A 91 6.84 29.89 4.78
N GLY A 92 6.61 28.59 4.92
CA GLY A 92 7.62 27.57 4.71
C GLY A 92 8.09 27.51 3.26
N TYR A 93 7.16 27.61 2.29
CA TYR A 93 7.49 27.70 0.88
C TYR A 93 8.38 28.93 0.57
N GLU A 94 8.06 30.10 1.14
CA GLU A 94 8.90 31.30 1.01
C GLU A 94 10.30 31.12 1.61
N ASN A 95 10.44 30.37 2.71
CA ASN A 95 11.75 30.01 3.25
C ASN A 95 12.57 29.17 2.25
N LEU A 96 11.94 28.26 1.51
CA LEU A 96 12.63 27.47 0.50
C LEU A 96 13.15 28.35 -0.64
N LEU A 97 12.35 29.31 -1.11
CA LEU A 97 12.78 30.29 -2.10
C LEU A 97 13.98 31.09 -1.59
N GLU A 98 13.94 31.52 -0.34
CA GLU A 98 15.02 32.27 0.27
C GLU A 98 16.30 31.45 0.39
N TRP A 99 16.20 30.17 0.76
CA TRP A 99 17.36 29.27 0.77
C TRP A 99 18.01 29.13 -0.61
N ASN A 100 17.24 29.18 -1.68
CA ASN A 100 17.81 29.14 -3.02
C ASN A 100 18.71 30.34 -3.32
N ARG A 101 18.42 31.50 -2.72
CA ARG A 101 19.24 32.72 -2.83
C ARG A 101 20.44 32.70 -1.90
N LEU A 102 20.30 32.11 -0.71
CA LEU A 102 21.33 32.10 0.33
C LEU A 102 22.41 31.03 0.12
N TYR A 103 22.04 29.89 -0.47
CA TYR A 103 22.95 28.77 -0.69
C TYR A 103 23.34 28.67 -2.17
N ALA A 104 24.63 28.47 -2.42
CA ALA A 104 25.17 28.08 -3.72
C ALA A 104 25.44 26.57 -3.73
N VAL A 105 25.50 25.97 -4.92
CA VAL A 105 25.88 24.56 -5.07
C VAL A 105 27.38 24.37 -4.79
N ASP A 106 27.73 23.67 -3.71
CA ASP A 106 29.11 23.33 -3.38
C ASP A 106 29.58 22.07 -4.14
N ARG A 107 30.85 22.04 -4.53
CA ARG A 107 31.44 20.89 -5.24
C ARG A 107 31.36 19.59 -4.46
N ALA A 108 31.39 19.64 -3.12
CA ALA A 108 31.35 18.47 -2.26
C ALA A 108 30.04 17.66 -2.39
N TRP A 109 28.94 18.31 -2.77
CA TRP A 109 27.63 17.68 -2.88
C TRP A 109 26.90 17.97 -4.20
N ALA A 110 27.56 18.63 -5.16
CA ALA A 110 27.00 18.92 -6.48
C ALA A 110 26.40 17.68 -7.17
N ALA A 111 27.08 16.54 -7.15
CA ALA A 111 26.57 15.31 -7.74
C ALA A 111 25.26 14.82 -7.09
N ASN A 112 25.08 15.03 -5.79
CA ASN A 112 23.83 14.69 -5.10
C ASN A 112 22.71 15.67 -5.44
N PHE A 113 23.04 16.95 -5.68
CA PHE A 113 22.10 17.95 -6.15
C PHE A 113 21.62 17.63 -7.56
N GLU A 114 22.54 17.36 -8.50
CA GLU A 114 22.24 17.02 -9.89
C GLU A 114 21.57 15.65 -10.08
N ALA A 115 21.55 14.82 -9.04
CA ALA A 115 20.86 13.53 -9.05
C ALA A 115 19.43 13.59 -8.50
N GLN A 116 18.95 14.77 -8.10
CA GLN A 116 17.56 14.95 -7.65
C GLN A 116 16.60 14.96 -8.83
N ASP A 117 15.46 14.31 -8.66
CA ASP A 117 14.27 14.44 -9.50
C ASP A 117 13.39 15.56 -8.92
N VAL A 118 13.33 16.65 -9.65
CA VAL A 118 12.51 17.83 -9.37
C VAL A 118 11.36 17.97 -10.37
N THR A 119 10.95 16.88 -11.03
CA THR A 119 9.88 16.94 -12.03
C THR A 119 8.59 17.49 -11.41
N LEU A 120 8.04 18.52 -12.05
CA LEU A 120 6.78 19.15 -11.68
C LEU A 120 5.81 19.13 -12.88
N PRO A 121 4.49 19.03 -12.64
CA PRO A 121 3.48 18.97 -13.70
C PRO A 121 3.46 20.22 -14.59
N CYS A 122 3.86 21.39 -14.06
CA CYS A 122 3.77 22.67 -14.76
C CYS A 122 4.67 22.80 -15.99
N CYS A 123 5.90 22.28 -15.95
CA CYS A 123 6.89 22.57 -16.99
C CYS A 123 7.78 21.37 -17.37
N GLY A 124 7.65 20.23 -16.69
CA GLY A 124 8.35 18.99 -17.05
C GLY A 124 9.88 19.03 -16.89
N PHE A 125 10.46 20.10 -16.34
CA PHE A 125 11.87 20.15 -15.99
C PHE A 125 12.15 19.16 -14.84
N ALA A 126 13.10 18.24 -15.06
CA ALA A 126 13.27 17.07 -14.20
C ALA A 126 14.54 17.07 -13.35
N VAL A 127 15.65 17.59 -13.87
CA VAL A 127 16.98 17.37 -13.26
C VAL A 127 17.71 18.71 -13.13
N PRO A 128 18.07 19.15 -11.90
CA PRO A 128 18.79 20.40 -11.72
C PRO A 128 20.26 20.25 -12.12
N SER A 129 20.92 21.37 -12.40
CA SER A 129 22.34 21.47 -12.67
C SER A 129 23.03 22.34 -11.63
N ALA A 130 24.27 21.97 -11.27
CA ALA A 130 25.17 22.80 -10.48
C ALA A 130 25.54 24.11 -11.20
N ASP A 131 25.47 24.11 -12.54
CA ASP A 131 25.44 25.35 -13.33
C ASP A 131 24.01 25.90 -13.32
N GLU A 132 23.72 26.71 -12.30
CA GLU A 132 22.36 27.18 -12.02
C GLU A 132 21.73 28.01 -13.15
N SER A 133 22.54 28.52 -14.10
CA SER A 133 22.05 29.20 -15.29
C SER A 133 21.21 28.31 -16.22
N LYS A 134 21.32 26.98 -16.07
CA LYS A 134 20.58 25.97 -16.83
C LYS A 134 19.28 25.53 -16.18
N ASN A 135 19.02 25.99 -14.95
CA ASN A 135 17.89 25.53 -14.16
C ASN A 135 16.60 26.26 -14.54
N CYS A 136 15.45 25.61 -14.32
CA CYS A 136 14.16 26.24 -14.52
C CYS A 136 13.99 27.41 -13.54
N GLY A 137 13.64 28.58 -14.06
CA GLY A 137 13.48 29.80 -13.26
C GLY A 137 12.12 29.95 -12.56
N CYS A 138 11.22 28.97 -12.64
CA CYS A 138 9.89 29.08 -12.02
C CYS A 138 9.99 29.00 -10.48
N GLY A 139 9.04 29.62 -9.78
CA GLY A 139 9.05 29.66 -8.31
C GLY A 139 9.09 28.27 -7.68
N HIS A 140 8.31 27.32 -8.19
CA HIS A 140 8.27 25.97 -7.63
C HIS A 140 9.61 25.24 -7.73
N HIS A 141 10.29 25.32 -8.87
CA HIS A 141 11.64 24.77 -9.03
C HIS A 141 12.65 25.50 -8.16
N GLN A 142 12.60 26.83 -8.10
CA GLN A 142 13.48 27.60 -7.21
C GLN A 142 13.32 27.17 -5.73
N ALA A 143 12.09 26.91 -5.27
CA ALA A 143 11.84 26.40 -3.94
C ALA A 143 12.45 25.00 -3.74
N LEU A 144 12.26 24.07 -4.69
CA LEU A 144 12.86 22.73 -4.60
C LEU A 144 14.40 22.76 -4.65
N TYR A 145 14.99 23.70 -5.40
CA TYR A 145 16.44 23.91 -5.38
C TYR A 145 16.91 24.42 -4.02
N GLY A 146 16.23 25.41 -3.44
CA GLY A 146 16.56 25.93 -2.12
C GLY A 146 16.46 24.88 -1.03
N LEU A 147 15.42 24.03 -1.07
CA LEU A 147 15.31 22.85 -0.22
C LEU A 147 16.53 21.93 -0.38
N SER A 148 16.84 21.55 -1.62
CA SER A 148 17.94 20.63 -1.92
C SER A 148 19.28 21.16 -1.43
N LYS A 149 19.59 22.42 -1.74
CA LYS A 149 20.83 23.08 -1.32
C LYS A 149 20.93 23.16 0.21
N LYS A 150 19.85 23.53 0.89
CA LYS A 150 19.82 23.61 2.36
C LYS A 150 20.10 22.26 3.00
N LEU A 151 19.41 21.20 2.56
CA LEU A 151 19.52 19.87 3.15
C LEU A 151 20.89 19.24 2.89
N LEU A 152 21.39 19.30 1.65
CA LEU A 152 22.70 18.78 1.29
C LEU A 152 23.82 19.53 2.02
N ASN A 153 23.72 20.86 2.14
CA ASN A 153 24.65 21.65 2.96
C ASN A 153 24.55 21.29 4.46
N GLY A 154 23.39 20.84 4.92
CA GLY A 154 23.15 20.34 6.28
C GLY A 154 23.60 18.90 6.52
N GLY A 155 24.20 18.23 5.52
CA GLY A 155 24.70 16.86 5.63
C GLY A 155 23.67 15.77 5.36
N TYR A 156 22.49 16.12 4.83
CA TYR A 156 21.53 15.13 4.34
C TYR A 156 22.11 14.46 3.10
N ASP A 157 21.80 13.18 2.92
CA ASP A 157 22.15 12.47 1.69
C ASP A 157 21.15 12.75 0.57
N ARG A 158 21.44 12.19 -0.62
CA ARG A 158 20.60 12.32 -1.81
C ARG A 158 19.17 11.81 -1.58
N GLU A 159 19.01 10.65 -0.97
CA GLU A 159 17.72 9.98 -0.82
C GLU A 159 16.83 10.66 0.22
N GLN A 160 17.44 11.12 1.32
CA GLN A 160 16.78 11.93 2.33
C GLN A 160 16.28 13.25 1.71
N THR A 161 17.13 13.90 0.91
CA THR A 161 16.77 15.13 0.18
C THR A 161 15.64 14.87 -0.82
N GLN A 162 15.72 13.81 -1.61
CA GLN A 162 14.69 13.44 -2.58
C GLN A 162 13.34 13.15 -1.91
N THR A 163 13.36 12.55 -0.72
CA THR A 163 12.16 12.28 0.06
C THR A 163 11.48 13.58 0.47
N GLU A 164 12.24 14.58 0.90
CA GLU A 164 11.68 15.89 1.24
C GLU A 164 11.20 16.67 0.01
N ILE A 165 11.89 16.58 -1.13
CA ILE A 165 11.40 17.12 -2.40
C ILE A 165 10.02 16.52 -2.73
N ARG A 166 9.87 15.20 -2.66
CA ARG A 166 8.59 14.54 -2.94
C ARG A 166 7.47 14.98 -1.98
N ARG A 167 7.79 15.20 -0.70
CA ARG A 167 6.81 15.69 0.29
C ARG A 167 6.37 17.13 -0.03
N TRP A 168 7.29 18.01 -0.40
CA TRP A 168 6.95 19.37 -0.82
C TRP A 168 6.19 19.40 -2.13
N THR A 169 6.56 18.56 -3.11
CA THR A 169 5.78 18.39 -4.35
C THR A 169 4.37 17.91 -4.04
N ALA A 170 4.21 16.91 -3.16
CA ALA A 170 2.90 16.42 -2.73
C ALA A 170 2.04 17.51 -2.08
N TYR A 171 2.67 18.34 -1.24
CA TYR A 171 1.99 19.44 -0.58
C TYR A 171 1.55 20.56 -1.55
N VAL A 172 2.38 20.89 -2.54
CA VAL A 172 2.09 21.97 -3.51
C VAL A 172 1.15 21.49 -4.63
N PHE A 173 1.27 20.24 -5.05
CA PHE A 173 0.51 19.60 -6.14
C PHE A 173 -0.27 18.38 -5.64
N PRO A 174 -1.25 18.57 -4.73
CA PRO A 174 -1.99 17.48 -4.12
C PRO A 174 -2.84 16.70 -5.13
N GLN A 175 -3.48 17.36 -6.10
CA GLN A 175 -4.33 16.69 -7.07
C GLN A 175 -3.54 15.71 -7.95
N GLU A 176 -2.41 16.15 -8.50
CA GLU A 176 -1.52 15.33 -9.33
C GLU A 176 -0.91 14.20 -8.53
N THR A 177 -0.55 14.45 -7.27
CA THR A 177 -0.02 13.43 -6.37
C THR A 177 -1.05 12.36 -6.07
N LEU A 178 -2.28 12.75 -5.75
CA LEU A 178 -3.39 11.83 -5.52
C LEU A 178 -3.71 11.03 -6.78
N LYS A 179 -3.72 11.66 -7.95
CA LYS A 179 -3.93 10.99 -9.24
C LYS A 179 -2.88 9.90 -9.48
N ALA A 180 -1.60 10.25 -9.37
CA ALA A 180 -0.50 9.31 -9.57
C ALA A 180 -0.57 8.14 -8.58
N GLU A 181 -0.97 8.42 -7.34
CA GLU A 181 -1.11 7.41 -6.30
C GLU A 181 -2.30 6.47 -6.53
N LEU A 182 -3.44 6.99 -7.00
CA LEU A 182 -4.61 6.18 -7.40
C LEU A 182 -4.25 5.24 -8.56
N GLU A 183 -3.56 5.76 -9.57
CA GLU A 183 -3.06 4.97 -10.71
C GLU A 183 -2.10 3.87 -10.24
N ARG A 184 -1.15 4.20 -9.36
CA ARG A 184 -0.19 3.24 -8.77
C ARG A 184 -0.88 2.13 -7.98
N ARG A 185 -1.98 2.44 -7.28
CA ARG A 185 -2.77 1.46 -6.52
C ARG A 185 -3.83 0.74 -7.37
N ALA A 186 -3.89 1.01 -8.68
CA ALA A 186 -4.92 0.51 -9.58
C ALA A 186 -6.36 0.81 -9.10
N LEU A 187 -6.55 1.96 -8.44
CA LEU A 187 -7.85 2.46 -7.98
C LEU A 187 -8.47 3.35 -9.07
N THR A 188 -8.96 2.71 -10.14
CA THR A 188 -9.44 3.40 -11.36
C THR A 188 -10.95 3.63 -11.39
N ASP A 189 -11.61 3.70 -10.24
CA ASP A 189 -13.05 3.93 -10.16
C ASP A 189 -13.40 5.32 -10.72
N PRO A 190 -14.28 5.43 -11.74
CA PRO A 190 -14.70 6.72 -12.28
C PRO A 190 -15.28 7.68 -11.23
N GLU A 191 -15.92 7.17 -10.18
CA GLU A 191 -16.44 7.96 -9.07
C GLU A 191 -15.32 8.60 -8.24
N ILE A 192 -14.19 7.90 -8.05
CA ILE A 192 -13.00 8.45 -7.37
C ILE A 192 -12.37 9.55 -8.22
N ASN A 193 -12.25 9.33 -9.53
CA ASN A 193 -11.71 10.34 -10.43
C ASN A 193 -12.57 11.61 -10.45
N ARG A 194 -13.91 11.47 -10.46
CA ARG A 194 -14.81 12.62 -10.35
C ARG A 194 -14.64 13.35 -9.01
N ALA A 195 -14.55 12.63 -7.90
CA ALA A 195 -14.30 13.22 -6.59
C ALA A 195 -12.95 13.96 -6.52
N LEU A 196 -11.93 13.47 -7.25
CA LEU A 196 -10.64 14.13 -7.39
C LEU A 196 -10.75 15.44 -8.19
N GLU A 197 -11.48 15.47 -9.30
CA GLU A 197 -11.67 16.70 -10.09
C GLU A 197 -12.48 17.78 -9.35
N GLU A 198 -13.30 17.39 -8.37
CA GLU A 198 -14.07 18.32 -7.53
C GLU A 198 -13.23 18.93 -6.39
N LEU A 199 -12.03 18.42 -6.11
CA LEU A 199 -11.10 18.99 -5.13
C LEU A 199 -10.51 20.30 -5.67
N LYS A 200 -11.05 21.43 -5.20
CA LYS A 200 -10.44 22.75 -5.39
C LYS A 200 -9.26 22.91 -4.42
N GLU A 201 -8.08 22.44 -4.81
CA GLU A 201 -6.87 22.53 -3.98
C GLU A 201 -5.75 23.31 -4.65
N LYS A 202 -4.66 23.48 -3.89
CA LYS A 202 -3.40 24.12 -4.32
C LYS A 202 -2.85 23.41 -5.56
N GLY A 203 -2.02 24.10 -6.34
CA GLY A 203 -1.39 23.51 -7.52
C GLY A 203 -1.50 24.36 -8.80
N GLU A 204 -1.96 25.61 -8.71
CA GLU A 204 -1.95 26.49 -9.88
C GLU A 204 -0.51 26.72 -10.34
N CYS A 205 -0.25 26.31 -11.59
CA CYS A 205 0.79 26.85 -12.44
C CYS A 205 0.28 28.19 -13.03
#